data_AF-A0A220U7G4-F1
#
_entry.id   AF-A0A220U7G4-F1
#
_cell.length_a   1.000
_cell.length_b   1.000
_cell.length_c   1.000
_cell.angle_alpha   90.00
_cell.angle_beta   90.00
_cell.angle_gamma   90.00
#
_symmetry.space_group_name_H-M   'P 1'
#
loop_
_entity.id
_entity.type
_entity.pdbx_description
1 polymer ?
#
loop_
_entity_poly.entity_id
_entity_poly.type
_entity_poly.pdbx_seq_one_letter_code
_entity_poly.pdbx_strand_id
1 'polypeptide(L)' 'MGKACFYCRGRQNVQKLYSWKEPEYFRLYCRDCIDRIKKEEWKSKEEFLDYYSNKVHYNRLDDKSKELFQRLKREE' A
#
# COMPACT_ATOMS: atom_id res chain seq x y z
N MET A 1 -11.51 23.54 2.60
CA MET A 1 -12.13 22.25 2.25
C MET A 1 -11.75 21.22 3.33
N GLY A 2 -12.74 20.57 3.95
CA GLY A 2 -12.49 19.64 5.07
C GLY A 2 -11.85 18.32 4.61
N LYS A 3 -10.93 17.78 5.42
CA LYS A 3 -10.36 16.44 5.25
C LYS A 3 -11.50 15.40 5.27
N ALA A 4 -11.58 14.58 4.24
CA ALA A 4 -12.60 13.54 4.11
C ALA A 4 -11.96 12.18 3.84
N CYS A 5 -12.60 11.12 4.30
CA CYS A 5 -12.24 9.74 4.00
C CYS A 5 -12.26 9.53 2.49
N PHE A 6 -11.21 8.94 1.95
CA PHE A 6 -11.08 8.63 0.53
C PHE A 6 -12.12 7.59 0.09
N TYR A 7 -12.44 6.63 0.99
CA TYR A 7 -13.36 5.53 0.70
C TYR A 7 -14.83 5.93 0.85
N CYS A 8 -15.27 6.33 2.05
CA CYS A 8 -16.68 6.60 2.34
C CYS A 8 -17.07 8.10 2.31
N ARG A 9 -16.13 9.01 2.06
CA ARG A 9 -16.31 10.49 2.14
C ARG A 9 -16.70 11.05 3.50
N GLY A 10 -16.82 10.22 4.54
CA GLY A 10 -17.03 10.64 5.93
C GLY A 10 -15.89 11.55 6.43
N ARG A 11 -16.21 12.53 7.27
CA ARG A 11 -15.25 13.54 7.76
C ARG A 11 -14.80 13.33 9.21
N GLN A 12 -15.39 12.37 9.91
CA GLN A 12 -15.09 12.10 11.30
C GLN A 12 -13.81 11.26 11.44
N ASN A 13 -12.93 11.67 12.37
CA ASN A 13 -11.74 10.92 12.78
C ASN A 13 -10.87 10.42 11.61
N VAL A 14 -10.63 11.29 10.63
CA VAL A 14 -9.83 10.95 9.45
C VAL A 14 -8.34 10.95 9.75
N GLN A 15 -7.67 9.84 9.45
CA GLN A 15 -6.24 9.61 9.66
C GLN A 15 -5.55 9.32 8.34
N LYS A 16 -4.23 9.56 8.29
CA LYS A 16 -3.41 9.25 7.12
C LYS A 16 -3.05 7.76 7.11
N LEU A 17 -3.13 7.15 5.93
CA LEU A 17 -2.52 5.86 5.64
C LEU A 17 -1.60 6.04 4.43
N TYR A 18 -0.32 5.73 4.62
CA TYR A 18 0.71 5.81 3.59
C TYR A 18 0.68 4.55 2.73
N SER A 19 0.89 4.71 1.43
CA SER A 19 0.99 3.59 0.49
C SER A 19 2.31 2.84 0.69
N TRP A 20 2.28 1.51 0.68
CA TRP A 20 3.51 0.71 0.73
C TRP A 20 4.29 0.76 -0.60
N LYS A 21 3.62 1.05 -1.71
CA LYS A 21 4.23 1.19 -3.04
C LYS A 21 5.01 2.50 -3.14
N GLU A 22 4.40 3.57 -2.63
CA GLU A 22 4.93 4.93 -2.72
C GLU A 22 4.79 5.62 -1.35
N PRO A 23 5.82 5.55 -0.48
CA PRO A 23 5.72 6.00 0.92
C PRO A 23 5.55 7.52 1.08
N GLU A 24 5.81 8.30 0.03
CA GLU A 24 5.53 9.74 -0.01
C GLU A 24 4.03 10.06 -0.19
N TYR A 25 3.24 9.11 -0.71
CA TYR A 25 1.81 9.28 -0.93
C TYR A 25 1.01 8.71 0.23
N PHE A 26 0.04 9.50 0.69
CA PHE A 26 -0.95 9.06 1.68
C PHE A 26 -2.36 9.39 1.22
N ARG A 27 -3.31 8.57 1.69
CA ARG A 27 -4.74 8.86 1.61
C ARG A 27 -5.32 9.00 3.00
N LEU A 28 -6.40 9.75 3.11
CA LEU A 28 -7.10 9.94 4.38
C LEU A 28 -8.23 8.94 4.48
N TYR A 29 -8.37 8.28 5.63
CA TYR A 29 -9.44 7.32 5.88
C TYR A 29 -10.06 7.58 7.26
N CYS A 30 -11.37 7.42 7.39
CA CYS A 30 -12.00 7.38 8.71
C CYS A 30 -11.61 6.09 9.45
N ARG A 31 -11.90 6.04 10.76
CA ARG A 31 -11.58 4.89 11.62
C ARG A 31 -12.08 3.56 11.06
N ASP A 32 -13.33 3.46 10.62
CA ASP A 32 -13.87 2.19 10.11
C ASP A 32 -13.21 1.75 8.80
N CYS A 33 -12.85 2.71 7.94
CA CYS A 33 -12.22 2.40 6.67
C CYS A 33 -10.72 2.11 6.82
N ILE A 34 -10.01 2.75 7.76
CA ILE A 34 -8.56 2.63 7.83
C ILE A 34 -8.13 1.21 8.20
N ASP A 35 -8.83 0.55 9.13
CA ASP A 35 -8.50 -0.82 9.53
C ASP A 35 -8.73 -1.82 8.41
N ARG A 36 -9.81 -1.63 7.63
CA ARG A 36 -10.08 -2.44 6.44
C ARG A 36 -9.00 -2.23 5.38
N ILE A 37 -8.71 -0.97 5.03
CA ILE A 37 -7.73 -0.66 3.98
C ILE A 37 -6.33 -1.10 4.39
N LYS A 38 -5.95 -1.00 5.66
CA LYS A 38 -4.67 -1.56 6.16
C LYS A 38 -4.54 -3.05 5.87
N LYS A 39 -5.60 -3.83 6.10
CA LYS A 39 -5.61 -5.27 5.80
C LYS A 39 -5.52 -5.55 4.30
N GLU A 40 -6.24 -4.78 3.48
CA GLU A 40 -6.19 -4.91 2.02
C GLU A 40 -4.81 -4.54 1.46
N GLU A 41 -4.21 -3.46 1.96
CA GLU A 41 -2.86 -3.03 1.59
C GLU A 41 -1.80 -4.05 2.01
N TRP A 42 -1.91 -4.60 3.23
CA TRP A 42 -1.04 -5.66 3.71
C TRP A 42 -1.13 -6.90 2.84
N LYS A 43 -2.34 -7.39 2.57
CA LYS A 43 -2.57 -8.53 1.69
C LYS A 43 -2.00 -8.27 0.28
N SER A 44 -2.24 -7.09 -0.27
CA SER A 44 -1.73 -6.72 -1.60
C SER A 44 -0.19 -6.66 -1.62
N LYS A 45 0.45 -6.25 -0.53
CA LYS A 45 1.91 -6.29 -0.38
C LYS A 45 2.41 -7.74 -0.36
N GLU A 46 1.78 -8.62 0.42
CA GLU A 46 2.15 -10.04 0.47
C GLU A 46 1.98 -10.73 -0.88
N GLU A 47 0.84 -10.52 -1.56
CA GLU A 47 0.58 -11.07 -2.90
C GLU A 47 1.61 -10.57 -3.93
N PHE A 48 2.04 -9.31 -3.83
CA PHE A 48 3.11 -8.77 -4.67
C PHE A 48 4.45 -9.48 -4.41
N LEU A 49 4.83 -9.61 -3.14
CA LEU A 49 6.09 -10.26 -2.76
C LEU A 49 6.11 -11.74 -3.14
N ASP A 50 4.99 -12.44 -2.96
CA ASP A 50 4.83 -13.84 -3.33
C ASP A 50 4.93 -14.03 -4.85
N TYR A 51 4.12 -13.30 -5.63
CA TYR A 51 4.10 -13.43 -7.09
C TYR A 51 5.46 -13.14 -7.74
N TYR A 52 6.15 -12.09 -7.28
CA TYR A 52 7.46 -11.69 -7.80
C TYR A 52 8.64 -12.37 -7.11
N SER A 53 8.41 -13.28 -6.15
CA SER A 53 9.45 -14.17 -5.64
C SER A 53 9.96 -15.14 -6.71
N ASN A 54 9.12 -15.46 -7.69
CA ASN A 54 9.50 -16.25 -8.84
C ASN A 54 10.36 -15.42 -9.83
N LYS A 55 11.53 -15.96 -10.20
CA LYS A 55 12.49 -15.28 -11.09
C LYS A 55 11.90 -14.89 -12.46
N VAL A 56 11.00 -15.69 -13.03
CA VAL A 56 10.36 -15.41 -14.33
C VAL A 56 9.47 -14.17 -14.22
N HIS A 57 8.69 -14.05 -13.14
CA HIS A 57 7.85 -12.89 -12.88
C HIS A 57 8.68 -11.67 -12.51
N TYR A 58 9.69 -11.84 -11.65
CA TYR A 58 10.60 -10.76 -11.26
C TYR A 58 11.28 -10.10 -12.46
N ASN A 59 11.71 -10.89 -13.46
CA ASN A 59 12.36 -10.36 -14.65
C ASN A 59 11.45 -9.46 -15.50
N ARG A 60 10.11 -9.57 -15.35
CA ARG A 60 9.13 -8.72 -16.04
C ARG A 60 8.92 -7.36 -15.35
N LEU A 61 9.42 -7.18 -14.13
CA LEU A 61 9.36 -5.90 -13.44
C LEU A 61 10.26 -4.86 -14.12
N ASP A 62 9.78 -3.63 -14.20
CA ASP A 62 10.60 -2.46 -14.48
C ASP A 62 11.58 -2.19 -13.33
N ASP A 63 12.60 -1.35 -13.57
CA ASP A 63 13.65 -1.08 -12.59
C ASP A 63 13.12 -0.48 -11.27
N LYS A 64 12.09 0.39 -11.32
CA LYS A 64 11.51 0.96 -10.10
C LYS A 64 10.78 -0.11 -9.28
N SER A 65 10.03 -0.98 -9.96
CA SER A 65 9.33 -2.07 -9.29
C SER A 65 10.29 -3.14 -8.74
N LYS A 66 11.43 -3.38 -9.39
CA LYS A 66 12.51 -4.22 -8.85
C LYS A 66 13.13 -3.61 -7.60
N GLU A 67 13.43 -2.32 -7.63
CA GLU A 67 13.93 -1.59 -6.45
C GLU A 67 12.93 -1.66 -5.29
N LEU A 68 11.65 -1.42 -5.57
CA LEU A 68 10.57 -1.56 -4.58
C LEU A 68 10.54 -2.98 -3.98
N PHE A 69 10.57 -4.02 -4.81
CA PHE A 69 10.59 -5.41 -4.35
C PHE A 69 11.80 -5.69 -3.44
N GLN A 70 13.00 -5.26 -3.86
CA GLN A 70 14.22 -5.44 -3.09
C GLN A 70 14.23 -4.64 -1.78
N ARG A 71 13.57 -3.48 -1.74
CA ARG A 71 13.38 -2.70 -0.51
C ARG A 71 12.47 -3.45 0.47
N LEU A 72 11.30 -3.86 -0.01
CA LEU A 72 10.30 -4.53 0.82
C LEU A 72 10.82 -5.86 1.41
N LYS A 73 11.65 -6.60 0.66
CA LYS A 73 12.32 -7.83 1.13
C LYS A 73 13.32 -7.62 2.27
N ARG A 74 13.88 -6.41 2.43
CA ARG A 74 14.84 -6.08 3.49
C ARG A 74 14.17 -5.53 4.76
N GLU A 75 12.90 -5.15 4.66
CA GLU A 75 12.08 -4.65 5.78
C GLU A 75 11.40 -5.80 6.56
N GLU A 76 11.48 -7.05 6.07
CA GLU A 76 11.17 -8.29 6.82
C GLU A 76 12.32 -8.66 7.76
#